data_AF-A0A811ART6-F1
#
_entry.id   AF-A0A811ART6-F1
#
_cell.length_a   1.000
_cell.length_b   1.000
_cell.length_c   1.000
_cell.angle_alpha   90.00
_cell.angle_beta   90.00
_cell.angle_gamma   90.00
#
_symmetry.space_group_name_H-M   'P 1'
#
loop_
_entity.id
_entity.type
_entity.pdbx_description
1 polymer ?
#
loop_
_entity_poly.entity_id
_entity_poly.type
_entity_poly.pdbx_seq_one_letter_code
_entity_poly.pdbx_strand_id
1 'polypeptide(L)' 'MPFDLLTVLPTRPDIEVNGFNGGVLNGVPSAYHWYTERYGVKWPCGYDLNISSQGKTSFR' A
#
# COMPACT_ATOMS: atom_id res chain seq x y z
N MET A 1 9.31 0.36 1.25
CA MET A 1 9.27 -1.12 1.30
C MET A 1 9.45 -1.67 -0.11
N PRO A 2 9.93 -2.92 -0.32
CA PRO A 2 9.87 -3.55 -1.63
C PRO A 2 8.42 -3.60 -2.13
N PHE A 3 8.20 -3.32 -3.42
CA PHE A 3 6.85 -3.31 -4.02
C PHE A 3 5.85 -2.44 -3.25
N ASP A 4 6.28 -1.26 -2.81
CA ASP A 4 5.41 -0.27 -2.17
C ASP A 4 4.42 0.32 -3.19
N LEU A 5 3.17 -0.15 -3.14
CA LEU A 5 2.15 0.25 -4.11
C LEU A 5 1.71 1.70 -3.94
N LEU A 6 2.01 2.35 -2.81
CA LEU A 6 1.73 3.79 -2.62
C LEU A 6 2.53 4.65 -3.61
N THR A 7 3.66 4.14 -4.12
CA THR A 7 4.46 4.80 -5.15
C THR A 7 3.89 4.64 -6.57
N VAL A 8 3.08 3.60 -6.79
CA VAL A 8 2.48 3.28 -8.10
C VAL A 8 1.09 3.91 -8.22
N LEU A 9 0.27 3.73 -7.19
CA LEU A 9 -1.06 4.28 -7.09
C LEU A 9 -1.15 5.04 -5.76
N PRO A 10 -1.00 6.38 -5.76
CA PRO A 10 -0.94 7.14 -4.52
C PRO A 10 -2.21 7.05 -3.67
N THR A 11 -1.99 7.17 -2.38
CA THR A 11 -3.01 7.37 -1.34
C THR A 11 -3.40 8.85 -1.21
N ARG A 12 -4.36 9.16 -0.35
CA ARG A 12 -4.73 10.55 -0.02
C ARG A 12 -4.08 11.00 1.29
N PRO A 13 -3.65 12.27 1.41
CA PRO A 13 -3.02 12.77 2.62
C PRO A 13 -3.89 12.68 3.88
N ASP A 14 -5.19 12.93 3.78
CA ASP A 14 -6.11 12.89 4.91
C ASP A 14 -6.29 11.48 5.49
N ILE A 15 -6.24 10.46 4.64
CA ILE A 15 -6.23 9.05 5.06
C ILE A 15 -4.96 8.73 5.86
N GLU A 16 -3.80 9.16 5.37
CA GLU A 16 -2.51 8.94 6.06
C GLU A 16 -2.46 9.63 7.42
N VAL A 17 -2.98 10.86 7.50
CA VAL A 17 -3.09 11.61 8.76
C VAL A 17 -4.07 10.95 9.72
N ASN A 18 -5.19 10.42 9.22
CA ASN A 18 -6.17 9.71 10.05
C ASN A 18 -5.60 8.38 10.59
N GLY A 19 -4.60 7.81 9.89
CA GLY A 19 -3.85 6.64 10.32
C GLY A 19 -4.60 5.32 10.16
N PHE A 20 -3.92 4.23 10.53
CA PHE A 20 -4.37 2.87 10.25
C PHE A 20 -5.75 2.53 10.83
N ASN A 21 -5.98 2.86 12.10
CA ASN A 21 -7.26 2.62 12.78
C ASN A 21 -8.25 3.79 12.64
N GLY A 22 -7.82 4.92 12.08
CA GLY A 22 -8.64 6.12 12.01
C GLY A 22 -8.88 6.76 13.39
N GLY A 23 -9.85 7.66 13.45
CA GLY A 23 -10.37 8.25 14.69
C GLY A 23 -9.84 9.65 15.01
N VAL A 24 -8.88 10.16 14.23
CA VAL A 24 -8.38 11.54 14.36
C VAL A 24 -9.26 12.52 13.57
N LEU A 25 -9.71 12.10 12.37
CA LEU A 25 -10.48 12.93 11.45
C LEU A 25 -11.89 12.35 11.25
N ASN A 26 -12.92 13.10 11.65
CA ASN A 26 -14.31 12.67 11.52
C ASN A 26 -14.73 12.62 10.04
N GLY A 27 -15.45 11.57 9.66
CA GLY A 27 -15.91 11.33 8.27
C GLY A 27 -14.81 10.90 7.30
N VAL A 28 -13.55 10.82 7.73
CA VAL A 28 -12.43 10.31 6.93
C VAL A 28 -12.28 8.80 7.21
N PRO A 29 -12.17 7.95 6.18
CA PRO A 29 -11.88 6.53 6.35
C PRO A 29 -10.55 6.31 7.09
N SER A 30 -10.41 5.18 7.77
CA SER A 30 -9.09 4.77 8.25
C SER A 30 -8.22 4.27 7.09
N ALA A 31 -6.89 4.35 7.24
CA ALA A 31 -5.99 3.82 6.22
C ALA A 31 -6.18 2.30 6.00
N TYR A 32 -6.55 1.54 7.03
CA TYR A 32 -6.94 0.14 6.87
C TYR A 32 -8.05 -0.04 5.83
N HIS A 33 -9.19 0.63 6.01
CA HIS A 33 -10.34 0.49 5.11
C HIS A 33 -10.00 0.98 3.70
N TRP A 34 -9.33 2.14 3.61
CA TRP A 34 -8.90 2.72 2.33
C TRP A 34 -7.96 1.79 1.57
N TYR A 35 -6.96 1.21 2.23
CA TYR A 35 -6.01 0.30 1.58
C TYR A 35 -6.65 -1.01 1.15
N THR A 36 -7.54 -1.58 1.98
CA THR A 36 -8.25 -2.81 1.61
C THR A 36 -9.17 -2.61 0.41
N GLU A 37 -9.81 -1.45 0.28
CA GLU A 37 -10.67 -1.14 -0.88
C GLU A 37 -9.85 -0.84 -2.14
N ARG A 38 -8.78 -0.04 -2.01
CA ARG A 38 -8.00 0.46 -3.15
C ARG A 38 -6.97 -0.54 -3.69
N TYR A 39 -6.32 -1.29 -2.81
CA TYR A 39 -5.24 -2.22 -3.17
C TYR A 39 -5.61 -3.69 -2.92
N GLY A 40 -6.76 -3.98 -2.30
CA GLY A 40 -7.17 -5.34 -1.94
C GLY A 40 -6.45 -5.92 -0.71
N VAL A 41 -5.59 -5.13 -0.04
CA VAL A 41 -4.74 -5.59 1.07
C VAL A 41 -4.48 -4.46 2.05
N LYS A 42 -4.43 -4.77 3.35
CA LYS A 42 -4.18 -3.79 4.43
C LYS A 42 -2.75 -3.24 4.47
N TRP A 43 -1.80 -3.96 3.89
CA TRP A 43 -0.39 -3.60 3.83
C TRP A 43 0.04 -3.66 2.36
N PRO A 44 -0.04 -2.55 1.62
CA PRO A 44 0.18 -2.53 0.18
C PRO A 44 1.69 -2.51 -0.16
N CYS A 45 2.44 -3.42 0.45
CA CYS A 45 3.85 -3.64 0.19
C CYS A 45 4.22 -5.12 0.32
N GLY A 46 5.29 -5.54 -0.34
CA GLY A 46 5.74 -6.93 -0.33
C GLY A 46 6.68 -7.25 0.84
N TYR A 47 6.60 -8.49 1.31
CA TYR A 47 7.44 -9.06 2.36
C TYR A 47 8.00 -10.40 1.89
N ASP A 48 9.21 -10.74 2.33
CA ASP A 48 9.89 -12.01 2.01
C ASP A 48 9.90 -12.34 0.51
N LEU A 49 10.23 -11.33 -0.31
CA LEU A 49 10.21 -11.45 -1.76
C LEU A 49 11.50 -12.12 -2.26
N ASN A 50 11.35 -13.22 -3.00
CA ASN A 50 12.44 -13.83 -3.76
C ASN A 50 12.38 -13.35 -5.22
N ILE A 51 13.11 -12.29 -5.53
CA ILE A 51 13.13 -11.67 -6.86
C ILE A 51 14.44 -12.04 -7.55
N SER A 52 14.34 -12.62 -8.74
CA SER A 52 15.51 -12.94 -9.55
C SER A 52 15.36 -12.40 -10.98
N SER A 53 16.48 -11.93 -11.56
CA SER A 53 16.54 -11.59 -12.99
C SER A 53 17.15 -12.77 -13.75
N GLN A 54 16.50 -13.20 -14.84
CA GLN A 54 16.97 -14.31 -15.67
C GLN A 54 17.35 -13.83 -17.08
N GLY A 55 18.35 -12.96 -17.14
CA GLY A 55 18.82 -12.36 -18.39
C GLY A 55 18.04 -11.10 -18.78
N LYS A 56 18.31 -10.57 -19.97
CA LYS A 56 18.01 -9.16 -20.33
C LYS A 56 16.53 -8.75 -20.29
N THR A 57 15.57 -9.69 -20.30
CA THR A 57 14.15 -9.35 -20.48
C THR A 57 13.19 -10.15 -19.61
N SER A 58 13.67 -10.82 -18.55
CA SER A 58 12.76 -11.58 -17.69
C SER A 58 13.03 -11.41 -16.20
N PHE A 59 11.93 -11.26 -15.46
CA PHE A 59 11.85 -11.33 -14.01
C PHE A 59 11.12 -12.63 -13.65
N ARG A 60 11.63 -13.36 -12.64
CA ARG A 60 10.92 -14.47 -12.00
C ARG A 60 10.79 -14.20 -10.51
#